data_AF-A0A496BK48-F1
#
_entry.id   AF-A0A496BK48-F1
#
_cell.length_a   1.000
_cell.length_b   1.000
_cell.length_c   1.000
_cell.angle_alpha   90.00
_cell.angle_beta   90.00
_cell.angle_gamma   90.00
#
_symmetry.space_group_name_H-M   'P 1'
#
loop_
_entity.id
_entity.type
_entity.pdbx_description
1 polymer ?
#
loop_
_entity_poly.entity_id
_entity_poly.type
_entity_poly.pdbx_seq_one_letter_code
_entity_poly.pdbx_strand_id
1 'polypeptide(L)'
;MAMSVYAGTTLIEAQKIVAGDYSAFDWQERVTYCKVYLDMNPAIRDAENALDDDEDKPVIVALLLKSEKMLVKNRVRRLSAIKTARIISDEELLKRTGYLFDNEKLVGLPKGVVMHASNGVYIVQCDANRYQCSLRGKRDAFSKNQQVYVGDRVKVQMIDERHGVIAAVMRRTSLYKRRGTQSKRVVLIPNLDGLIIVSSVKEPPIWQRMLDRFLVIAEASGIEPLVCFNKIDMLENRSEVDSMTALYEKIGYRTIITSATTGEGIEDLKVWLKGKISALSGLSGVGKSSLLNAVQPGLKLKTNKVNPRRGGRHTTVATQLYSLDFGGFIADTPGLRELHFWDIESRLMDRYFPEMNSRREHCMKDHCTHTREEGCAVKDALKTGGISKFRYQSYCEFQK
;
A
#
# COMPACT_ATOMS: atom_id res chain seq x y z
N MET A 1 -3.32 -24.81 23.84
CA MET A 1 -2.05 -24.55 23.14
C MET A 1 -2.41 -23.82 21.86
N ALA A 2 -2.08 -22.53 21.77
CA ALA A 2 -2.49 -21.71 20.63
C ALA A 2 -1.73 -22.14 19.38
N MET A 3 -2.45 -22.66 18.39
CA MET A 3 -1.92 -23.07 17.10
C MET A 3 -1.54 -21.81 16.29
N SER A 4 -0.24 -21.60 16.11
CA SER A 4 0.31 -20.57 15.24
C SER A 4 0.09 -20.99 13.79
N VAL A 5 -0.99 -20.49 13.20
CA VAL A 5 -1.30 -20.68 11.79
C VAL A 5 -0.40 -19.79 10.97
N TYR A 6 0.32 -20.42 10.05
CA TYR A 6 1.31 -19.78 9.20
C TYR A 6 0.71 -18.58 8.46
N ALA A 7 1.50 -17.50 8.44
CA ALA A 7 1.36 -16.26 7.67
C ALA A 7 0.82 -15.02 8.37
N GLY A 8 0.53 -15.04 9.68
CA GLY A 8 0.17 -13.82 10.42
C GLY A 8 -1.26 -13.36 10.16
N THR A 9 -2.19 -14.30 10.28
CA THR A 9 -3.63 -14.09 10.42
C THR A 9 -4.03 -14.99 11.59
N THR A 10 -4.73 -14.47 12.60
CA THR A 10 -5.23 -15.31 13.69
C THR A 10 -6.33 -16.24 13.16
N LEU A 11 -6.58 -17.38 13.82
CA LEU A 11 -7.68 -18.28 13.42
C LEU A 11 -9.03 -17.54 13.33
N ILE A 12 -9.25 -16.57 14.24
CA ILE A 12 -10.44 -15.70 14.27
C ILE A 12 -10.53 -14.81 13.04
N GLU A 13 -9.42 -14.20 12.63
CA GLU A 13 -9.37 -13.39 11.41
C GLU A 13 -9.59 -14.25 10.16
N ALA A 14 -9.03 -15.46 10.12
CA ALA A 14 -9.24 -16.42 9.03
C ALA A 14 -10.71 -16.83 8.92
N GLN A 15 -11.38 -17.08 10.05
CA GLN A 15 -12.82 -17.38 10.10
C GLN A 15 -13.69 -16.21 9.62
N LYS A 16 -13.35 -14.96 9.97
CA LYS A 16 -14.05 -13.76 9.48
C LYS A 16 -13.91 -13.56 7.98
N ILE A 17 -12.71 -13.79 7.43
CA ILE A 17 -12.46 -13.77 5.97
C ILE A 17 -13.33 -14.82 5.28
N VAL A 18 -13.41 -16.02 5.85
CA VAL A 18 -14.21 -17.13 5.31
C VAL A 18 -15.71 -16.82 5.33
N ALA A 19 -16.19 -16.20 6.41
CA ALA A 19 -17.57 -15.78 6.57
C ALA A 19 -17.96 -14.54 5.73
N GLY A 20 -17.02 -13.94 4.99
CA GLY A 20 -17.27 -12.72 4.21
C GLY A 20 -17.46 -11.46 5.08
N ASP A 21 -17.15 -11.52 6.37
CA ASP A 21 -17.25 -10.38 7.28
C ASP A 21 -15.95 -9.56 7.25
N TYR A 22 -15.90 -8.60 6.33
CA TYR A 22 -14.74 -7.73 6.18
C TYR A 22 -14.77 -6.45 7.03
N SER A 23 -15.77 -6.30 7.89
CA SER A 23 -15.99 -5.06 8.65
C SER A 23 -14.91 -4.80 9.70
N ALA A 24 -14.22 -5.85 10.14
CA ALA A 24 -13.16 -5.79 11.16
C ALA A 24 -11.75 -5.51 10.59
N PHE A 25 -11.59 -5.45 9.27
CA PHE A 25 -10.30 -5.31 8.60
C PHE A 25 -10.07 -3.90 8.10
N ASP A 26 -8.83 -3.42 8.19
CA ASP A 26 -8.47 -2.12 7.63
C ASP A 26 -8.51 -2.15 6.09
N TRP A 27 -8.33 -0.98 5.46
CA TRP A 27 -8.36 -0.85 4.00
C TRP A 27 -7.38 -1.82 3.30
N GLN A 28 -6.18 -1.98 3.85
CA GLN A 28 -5.10 -2.76 3.25
C GLN A 28 -5.38 -4.26 3.33
N GLU A 29 -5.91 -4.69 4.46
CA GLU A 29 -6.40 -6.04 4.68
C GLU A 29 -7.61 -6.34 3.79
N ARG A 30 -8.57 -5.42 3.69
CA ARG A 30 -9.75 -5.58 2.83
C ARG A 30 -9.37 -5.67 1.35
N VAL A 31 -8.46 -4.84 0.85
CA VAL A 31 -7.98 -4.93 -0.55
C VAL A 31 -7.25 -6.25 -0.79
N THR A 32 -6.43 -6.70 0.15
CA THR A 32 -5.70 -7.97 0.06
C THR A 32 -6.64 -9.17 0.10
N TYR A 33 -7.63 -9.18 0.99
CA TYR A 33 -8.59 -10.26 1.11
C TYR A 33 -9.64 -10.25 0.00
N CYS A 34 -10.20 -9.10 -0.39
CA CYS A 34 -11.09 -9.01 -1.56
C CYS A 34 -10.40 -9.46 -2.86
N LYS A 35 -9.12 -9.14 -3.05
CA LYS A 35 -8.36 -9.56 -4.25
C LYS A 35 -8.21 -11.06 -4.37
N VAL A 36 -8.11 -11.77 -3.25
CA VAL A 36 -7.71 -13.18 -3.23
C VAL A 36 -8.83 -14.12 -2.77
N TYR A 37 -9.80 -13.64 -1.99
CA TYR A 37 -10.94 -14.41 -1.48
C TYR A 37 -12.21 -14.23 -2.30
N LEU A 38 -12.61 -12.99 -2.63
CA LEU A 38 -13.99 -12.79 -3.10
C LEU A 38 -14.29 -13.30 -4.51
N ASP A 39 -13.31 -13.44 -5.40
CA ASP A 39 -13.70 -13.54 -6.81
C ASP A 39 -13.10 -14.70 -7.61
N MET A 40 -11.79 -15.00 -7.55
CA MET A 40 -11.24 -16.07 -8.41
C MET A 40 -9.89 -16.61 -7.94
N ASN A 41 -9.88 -17.60 -7.05
CA ASN A 41 -8.82 -18.60 -7.08
C ASN A 41 -9.44 -20.00 -7.04
N PRO A 42 -9.56 -20.68 -8.19
CA PRO A 42 -9.97 -22.08 -8.23
C PRO A 42 -9.15 -22.96 -7.29
N ALA A 43 -7.89 -22.61 -6.96
CA ALA A 43 -7.10 -23.37 -5.99
C ALA A 43 -7.55 -23.19 -4.54
N ILE A 44 -8.17 -22.05 -4.18
CA ILE A 44 -8.75 -21.82 -2.85
C ILE A 44 -10.07 -22.59 -2.74
N ARG A 45 -10.95 -22.46 -3.75
CA ARG A 45 -12.22 -23.21 -3.80
C ARG A 45 -12.01 -24.72 -3.93
N ASP A 46 -11.04 -25.16 -4.74
CA ASP A 46 -10.67 -26.58 -4.86
C ASP A 46 -10.03 -27.10 -3.56
N ALA A 47 -9.31 -26.27 -2.80
CA ALA A 47 -8.78 -26.64 -1.49
C ALA A 47 -9.91 -26.73 -0.45
N GLU A 48 -10.84 -25.77 -0.40
CA GLU A 48 -12.02 -25.82 0.47
C GLU A 48 -12.87 -27.07 0.21
N ASN A 49 -13.00 -27.48 -1.06
CA ASN A 49 -13.74 -28.68 -1.45
C ASN A 49 -12.96 -29.99 -1.26
N ALA A 50 -11.63 -29.94 -1.16
CA ALA A 50 -10.76 -31.13 -1.03
C ALA A 50 -10.27 -31.37 0.41
N LEU A 51 -10.64 -30.50 1.34
CA LEU A 51 -10.37 -30.64 2.77
C LEU A 51 -11.59 -31.28 3.43
N ASP A 52 -11.40 -32.47 3.96
CA ASP A 52 -12.43 -33.25 4.65
C ASP A 52 -12.75 -32.68 6.05
N ASP A 53 -11.82 -31.91 6.63
CA ASP A 53 -11.94 -31.29 7.95
C ASP A 53 -12.15 -29.77 7.83
N ASP A 54 -13.21 -29.26 8.44
CA ASP A 54 -13.55 -27.83 8.44
C ASP A 54 -12.62 -27.00 9.32
N GLU A 55 -11.93 -27.59 10.30
CA GLU A 55 -11.03 -26.86 11.21
C GLU A 55 -9.74 -26.37 10.50
N ASP A 56 -9.28 -27.09 9.48
CA ASP A 56 -8.04 -26.79 8.74
C ASP A 56 -8.24 -25.83 7.55
N LYS A 57 -9.50 -25.64 7.10
CA LYS A 57 -9.83 -24.79 5.95
C LYS A 57 -9.34 -23.34 6.11
N PRO A 58 -9.58 -22.64 7.24
CA PRO A 58 -9.17 -21.25 7.39
C PRO A 58 -7.65 -21.05 7.30
N VAL A 59 -6.88 -22.04 7.76
CA VAL A 59 -5.41 -22.06 7.79
C VAL A 59 -4.84 -22.19 6.38
N ILE A 60 -5.38 -23.12 5.60
CA ILE A 60 -4.91 -23.40 4.24
C ILE A 60 -5.33 -22.28 3.28
N VAL A 61 -6.53 -21.71 3.47
CA VAL A 61 -6.97 -20.52 2.73
C VAL A 61 -6.03 -19.34 3.03
N ALA A 62 -5.70 -19.07 4.30
CA ALA A 62 -4.76 -18.01 4.68
C ALA A 62 -3.35 -18.18 4.05
N LEU A 63 -2.88 -19.42 3.93
CA LEU A 63 -1.63 -19.78 3.26
C LEU A 63 -1.66 -19.52 1.75
N LEU A 64 -2.77 -19.88 1.09
CA LEU A 64 -2.98 -19.68 -0.34
C LEU A 64 -3.13 -18.19 -0.70
N LEU A 65 -3.86 -17.43 0.13
CA LEU A 65 -4.05 -15.99 -0.07
C LEU A 65 -2.73 -15.21 -0.07
N LYS A 66 -1.69 -15.71 0.63
CA LYS A 66 -0.41 -15.00 0.87
C LYS A 66 0.75 -15.43 -0.01
N SER A 67 0.59 -16.45 -0.86
CA SER A 67 1.66 -16.89 -1.76
C SER A 67 1.48 -16.33 -3.18
N GLU A 68 2.03 -15.13 -3.44
CA GLU A 68 2.04 -14.52 -4.79
C GLU A 68 2.53 -15.48 -5.89
N LYS A 69 3.42 -16.42 -5.54
CA LYS A 69 4.00 -17.41 -6.46
C LYS A 69 3.11 -18.62 -6.78
N MET A 70 2.09 -18.93 -5.96
CA MET A 70 1.13 -20.01 -6.30
C MET A 70 0.06 -19.55 -7.30
N LEU A 71 0.05 -18.25 -7.64
CA LEU A 71 -0.94 -17.62 -8.50
C LEU A 71 -0.69 -17.81 -10.01
N VAL A 72 0.35 -18.55 -10.45
CA VAL A 72 0.64 -18.73 -11.88
C VAL A 72 0.96 -20.19 -12.25
N LYS A 73 0.02 -20.79 -13.02
CA LYS A 73 0.04 -22.05 -13.81
C LYS A 73 0.30 -23.41 -13.12
N ASN A 74 -0.39 -24.42 -13.65
CA ASN A 74 -0.41 -25.88 -13.36
C ASN A 74 -1.19 -26.39 -12.14
N ARG A 75 -2.30 -27.11 -12.43
CA ARG A 75 -3.27 -27.71 -11.50
C ARG A 75 -2.71 -28.86 -10.64
N VAL A 76 -1.83 -29.70 -11.21
CA VAL A 76 -1.37 -30.95 -10.56
C VAL A 76 -0.27 -30.73 -9.51
N ARG A 77 0.65 -29.76 -9.73
CA ARG A 77 1.69 -29.43 -8.73
C ARG A 77 1.13 -28.72 -7.48
N ARG A 78 -0.04 -28.08 -7.59
CA ARG A 78 -0.69 -27.35 -6.48
C ARG A 78 -1.14 -28.30 -5.37
N LEU A 79 -1.87 -29.36 -5.73
CA LEU A 79 -2.42 -30.31 -4.77
C LEU A 79 -1.34 -31.14 -4.07
N SER A 80 -0.26 -31.52 -4.76
CA SER A 80 0.82 -32.30 -4.14
C SER A 80 1.65 -31.47 -3.16
N ALA A 81 1.90 -30.19 -3.46
CA ALA A 81 2.64 -29.26 -2.60
C ALA A 81 1.86 -28.88 -1.34
N ILE A 82 0.52 -28.74 -1.44
CA ILE A 82 -0.36 -28.48 -0.30
C ILE A 82 -0.41 -29.70 0.63
N LYS A 83 -0.55 -30.92 0.07
CA LYS A 83 -0.50 -32.17 0.85
C LYS A 83 0.84 -32.44 1.54
N THR A 84 1.93 -31.80 1.10
CA THR A 84 3.27 -31.91 1.73
C THR A 84 3.65 -30.70 2.57
N ALA A 85 2.78 -29.70 2.69
CA ALA A 85 3.03 -28.54 3.53
C ALA A 85 3.07 -28.95 5.01
N ARG A 86 4.24 -28.80 5.64
CA ARG A 86 4.42 -29.04 7.08
C ARG A 86 4.35 -27.71 7.82
N ILE A 87 3.71 -27.73 8.98
CA ILE A 87 3.81 -26.65 9.98
C ILE A 87 5.26 -26.61 10.46
N ILE A 88 5.92 -25.47 10.28
CA ILE A 88 7.29 -25.23 10.76
C ILE A 88 7.28 -24.31 11.98
N SER A 89 8.25 -24.48 12.87
CA SER A 89 8.36 -23.65 14.09
C SER A 89 8.73 -22.20 13.75
N ASP A 90 8.36 -21.27 14.63
CA ASP A 90 8.65 -19.83 14.46
C ASP A 90 10.15 -19.54 14.34
N GLU A 91 10.99 -20.31 15.03
CA GLU A 91 12.45 -20.16 14.95
C GLU A 91 13.00 -20.58 13.58
N GLU A 92 12.42 -21.61 12.96
CA GLU A 92 12.76 -22.00 11.60
C GLU A 92 12.16 -21.04 10.56
N LEU A 93 10.98 -20.49 10.83
CA LEU A 93 10.35 -19.45 10.02
C LEU A 93 11.17 -18.16 10.01
N LEU A 94 11.71 -17.74 11.16
CA LEU A 94 12.64 -16.60 11.25
C LEU A 94 13.85 -16.83 10.36
N LYS A 95 14.50 -18.00 10.51
CA LYS A 95 15.72 -18.35 9.77
C LYS A 95 15.47 -18.38 8.25
N ARG A 96 14.27 -18.77 7.82
CA ARG A 96 13.91 -18.89 6.40
C ARG A 96 13.44 -17.59 5.76
N THR A 97 12.61 -16.82 6.45
CA THR A 97 11.93 -15.64 5.88
C THR A 97 12.57 -14.33 6.30
N GLY A 98 13.26 -14.31 7.43
CA GLY A 98 13.79 -13.10 8.02
C GLY A 98 12.76 -12.21 8.74
N TYR A 99 11.51 -12.66 8.79
CA TYR A 99 10.42 -12.01 9.53
C TYR A 99 9.97 -12.96 10.64
N LEU A 100 9.66 -12.42 11.82
CA LEU A 100 9.04 -13.17 12.90
C LEU A 100 7.67 -12.60 13.22
N PHE A 101 6.70 -13.51 13.33
CA PHE A 101 5.45 -13.28 14.01
C PHE A 101 5.68 -13.54 15.50
N ASP A 102 5.08 -12.71 16.36
CA ASP A 102 5.18 -12.68 17.84
C ASP A 102 5.98 -13.81 18.52
N ASN A 103 7.30 -13.61 18.63
CA ASN A 103 8.18 -14.49 19.39
C ASN A 103 8.29 -14.00 20.84
N GLU A 104 8.17 -14.89 21.83
CA GLU A 104 8.31 -14.58 23.26
C GLU A 104 9.62 -13.82 23.58
N LYS A 105 10.71 -14.11 22.87
CA LYS A 105 12.01 -13.42 23.03
C LYS A 105 12.00 -11.95 22.55
N LEU A 106 10.97 -11.54 21.82
CA LEU A 106 10.78 -10.16 21.32
C LEU A 106 9.67 -9.41 22.08
N VAL A 107 8.95 -10.10 22.98
CA VAL A 107 7.97 -9.50 23.87
C VAL A 107 8.69 -8.53 24.81
N GLY A 108 8.15 -7.32 24.95
CA GLY A 108 8.76 -6.25 25.74
C GLY A 108 9.85 -5.42 25.02
N LEU A 109 10.37 -5.85 23.87
CA LEU A 109 11.31 -5.00 23.11
C LEU A 109 10.60 -3.80 22.48
N PRO A 110 11.20 -2.60 22.51
CA PRO A 110 10.63 -1.40 21.89
C PRO A 110 10.44 -1.61 20.38
N LYS A 111 9.31 -1.12 19.88
CA LYS A 111 9.02 -1.02 18.44
C LYS A 111 9.57 0.30 17.92
N GLY A 112 10.13 0.27 16.71
CA GLY A 112 10.63 1.48 16.08
C GLY A 112 10.50 1.46 14.56
N VAL A 113 10.74 2.62 13.95
CA VAL A 113 10.74 2.82 12.50
C VAL A 113 12.14 3.21 12.04
N VAL A 114 12.63 2.55 10.99
CA VAL A 114 13.93 2.87 10.39
C VAL A 114 13.82 4.20 9.64
N MET A 115 14.47 5.24 10.16
CA MET A 115 14.47 6.60 9.62
C MET A 115 15.58 6.82 8.60
N HIS A 116 16.69 6.11 8.76
CA HIS A 116 17.86 6.19 7.88
C HIS A 116 18.56 4.83 7.82
N ALA A 117 19.07 4.46 6.65
CA ALA A 117 19.79 3.22 6.43
C ALA A 117 21.02 3.48 5.53
N SER A 118 22.22 3.29 6.06
CA SER A 118 23.47 3.46 5.31
C SER A 118 24.57 2.55 5.83
N ASN A 119 25.22 1.79 4.94
CA ASN A 119 26.41 0.99 5.24
C ASN A 119 26.33 0.09 6.50
N GLY A 120 25.15 -0.47 6.79
CA GLY A 120 24.93 -1.34 7.96
C GLY A 120 24.69 -0.59 9.29
N VAL A 121 24.62 0.74 9.23
CA VAL A 121 24.19 1.61 10.33
C VAL A 121 22.79 2.13 10.03
N TYR A 122 21.91 2.01 11.02
CA TYR A 122 20.50 2.34 10.93
C TYR A 122 20.15 3.36 12.01
N ILE A 123 19.41 4.41 11.67
CA ILE A 123 18.81 5.27 12.68
C ILE A 123 17.37 4.82 12.84
N VAL A 124 17.02 4.33 14.03
CA VAL A 124 15.68 3.84 14.35
C VAL A 124 15.04 4.81 15.33
N GLN A 125 13.83 5.28 15.02
CA GLN A 125 13.02 6.04 15.96
C GLN A 125 12.13 5.07 16.74
N CYS A 126 12.30 5.01 18.06
CA CYS A 126 11.40 4.32 18.98
C CYS A 126 10.78 5.39 19.87
N ASP A 127 9.45 5.51 19.83
CA ASP A 127 8.71 6.58 20.49
C ASP A 127 9.28 7.98 20.14
N ALA A 128 9.72 8.74 21.14
CA ALA A 128 10.33 10.06 20.98
C ALA A 128 11.86 10.01 20.73
N ASN A 129 12.51 8.87 20.98
CA ASN A 129 13.97 8.75 20.96
C ASN A 129 14.48 8.14 19.65
N ARG A 130 15.72 8.49 19.30
CA ARG A 130 16.41 7.94 18.12
C ARG A 130 17.66 7.21 18.55
N TYR A 131 17.83 6.01 18.01
CA TYR A 131 18.93 5.13 18.34
C TYR A 131 19.71 4.75 17.10
N GLN A 132 21.04 4.81 17.21
CA GLN A 132 21.94 4.27 16.21
C GLN A 132 22.04 2.76 16.40
N CYS A 133 21.48 2.03 15.44
CA CYS A 133 21.38 0.59 15.47
C CYS A 133 22.28 -0.09 14.45
N SER A 134 22.73 -1.29 14.80
CA SER A 134 23.34 -2.26 13.90
C SER A 134 22.47 -3.51 13.79
N LEU A 135 22.82 -4.44 12.90
CA LEU A 135 22.15 -5.74 12.81
C LEU A 135 22.79 -6.76 13.75
N ARG A 136 21.98 -7.63 14.36
CA ARG A 136 22.49 -8.71 15.24
C ARG A 136 23.14 -9.83 14.42
N GLY A 137 24.42 -10.13 14.69
CA GLY A 137 25.12 -11.32 14.18
C GLY A 137 25.74 -11.20 12.77
N LYS A 138 26.41 -12.27 12.31
CA LYS A 138 27.00 -12.35 10.96
C LYS A 138 25.93 -12.06 9.90
N ARG A 139 26.29 -11.28 8.88
CA ARG A 139 25.46 -10.85 7.74
C ARG A 139 24.67 -11.96 7.04
N ASP A 140 24.93 -13.22 7.35
CA ASP A 140 24.26 -14.40 6.79
C ASP A 140 22.84 -14.65 7.34
N ALA A 141 22.53 -14.22 8.57
CA ALA A 141 21.17 -14.33 9.11
C ALA A 141 20.18 -13.39 8.41
N PHE A 142 20.69 -12.26 7.89
CA PHE A 142 20.00 -11.39 6.96
C PHE A 142 20.42 -11.76 5.54
N SER A 143 19.85 -12.82 4.97
CA SER A 143 20.17 -13.27 3.61
C SER A 143 20.08 -12.13 2.58
N LYS A 144 20.56 -12.35 1.35
CA LYS A 144 20.41 -11.38 0.22
C LYS A 144 18.99 -10.80 0.05
N ASN A 145 17.96 -11.44 0.59
CA ASN A 145 16.56 -11.01 0.53
C ASN A 145 16.08 -10.16 1.72
N GLN A 146 16.92 -9.90 2.73
CA GLN A 146 16.52 -9.30 4.00
C GLN A 146 17.21 -7.95 4.25
N GLN A 147 17.32 -7.15 3.19
CA GLN A 147 17.81 -5.79 3.30
C GLN A 147 16.80 -4.94 4.08
N VAL A 148 17.27 -4.26 5.13
CA VAL A 148 16.50 -3.28 5.90
C VAL A 148 16.46 -1.97 5.11
N TYR A 149 15.25 -1.43 4.91
CA TYR A 149 15.01 -0.17 4.23
C TYR A 149 14.45 0.88 5.18
N VAL A 150 14.60 2.14 4.79
CA VAL A 150 13.89 3.25 5.42
C VAL A 150 12.38 3.00 5.33
N GLY A 151 11.67 3.10 6.46
CA GLY A 151 10.25 2.74 6.59
C GLY A 151 9.99 1.35 7.16
N ASP A 152 11.01 0.49 7.30
CA ASP A 152 10.82 -0.78 7.99
C ASP A 152 10.47 -0.55 9.46
N ARG A 153 9.43 -1.25 9.92
CA ARG A 153 9.09 -1.37 11.33
C ARG A 153 9.95 -2.47 11.94
N VAL A 154 10.59 -2.22 13.07
CA VAL A 154 11.60 -3.12 13.67
C VAL A 154 11.41 -3.25 15.18
N LYS A 155 11.95 -4.34 15.74
CA LYS A 155 12.14 -4.52 17.19
C LYS A 155 13.60 -4.26 17.52
N VAL A 156 13.86 -3.42 18.52
CA VAL A 156 15.21 -3.01 18.90
C VAL A 156 15.56 -3.53 20.28
N GLN A 157 16.73 -4.14 20.43
CA GLN A 157 17.34 -4.39 21.72
C GLN A 157 18.23 -3.21 22.08
N MET A 158 17.88 -2.50 23.15
CA MET A 158 18.65 -1.34 23.62
C MET A 158 19.98 -1.80 24.22
N ILE A 159 21.08 -1.19 23.80
CA ILE A 159 22.40 -1.38 24.43
C ILE A 159 22.60 -0.30 25.48
N ASP A 160 22.35 0.95 25.10
CA ASP A 160 22.46 2.13 25.94
C ASP A 160 21.46 3.22 25.49
N GLU A 161 21.59 4.44 26.02
CA GLU A 161 20.70 5.58 25.72
C GLU A 161 20.73 6.07 24.26
N ARG A 162 21.73 5.66 23.45
CA ARG A 162 21.92 6.12 22.07
C ARG A 162 22.10 4.97 21.07
N HIS A 163 22.41 3.77 21.54
CA HIS A 163 22.72 2.62 20.70
C HIS A 163 21.78 1.44 20.94
N GLY A 164 21.55 0.68 19.88
CA GLY A 164 20.77 -0.54 19.93
C GLY A 164 21.15 -1.53 18.85
N VAL A 165 20.49 -2.68 18.86
CA VAL A 165 20.61 -3.69 17.82
C VAL A 165 19.22 -3.99 17.29
N ILE A 166 19.05 -3.97 15.97
CA ILE A 166 17.84 -4.45 15.32
C ILE A 166 17.77 -5.97 15.56
N ALA A 167 16.86 -6.37 16.42
CA ALA A 167 16.62 -7.76 16.77
C ALA A 167 15.76 -8.46 15.72
N ALA A 168 14.79 -7.74 15.14
CA ALA A 168 13.92 -8.26 14.08
C ALA A 168 13.35 -7.13 13.21
N VAL A 169 13.04 -7.46 11.95
CA VAL A 169 12.24 -6.63 11.05
C VAL A 169 10.82 -7.18 11.07
N MET A 170 9.84 -6.31 11.32
CA MET A 170 8.43 -6.66 11.30
C MET A 170 7.95 -6.86 9.86
N ARG A 171 6.88 -7.64 9.70
CA ARG A 171 6.26 -7.86 8.40
C ARG A 171 5.91 -6.53 7.74
N ARG A 172 6.23 -6.42 6.45
CA ARG A 172 5.87 -5.27 5.63
C ARG A 172 4.39 -5.33 5.24
N THR A 173 3.63 -4.28 5.52
CA THR A 173 2.20 -4.17 5.17
C THR A 173 1.99 -3.77 3.71
N SER A 174 2.86 -2.90 3.20
CA SER A 174 2.90 -2.49 1.80
C SER A 174 4.33 -2.49 1.27
N LEU A 175 4.48 -2.52 -0.05
CA LEU A 175 5.77 -2.47 -0.71
C LEU A 175 5.68 -1.70 -2.03
N TYR A 176 6.01 -0.42 -1.97
CA TYR A 176 6.13 0.38 -3.17
C TYR A 176 7.51 0.20 -3.81
N LYS A 177 7.54 -0.07 -5.12
CA LYS A 177 8.75 -0.29 -5.91
C LYS A 177 8.88 0.77 -6.99
N ARG A 178 10.10 1.27 -7.21
CA ARG A 178 10.42 2.12 -8.37
C ARG A 178 11.80 1.85 -8.92
N ARG A 179 12.04 2.18 -10.19
CA ARG A 179 13.37 2.08 -10.82
C ARG A 179 14.21 3.33 -10.50
N GLY A 180 15.48 3.13 -10.17
CA GLY A 180 16.45 4.23 -10.06
C GLY A 180 16.76 4.87 -11.41
N THR A 181 17.05 6.17 -11.41
CA THR A 181 17.26 6.97 -12.65
C THR A 181 18.55 6.62 -13.40
N GLN A 182 19.56 6.07 -12.72
CA GLN A 182 20.87 5.77 -13.33
C GLN A 182 21.33 4.32 -13.23
N SER A 183 20.66 3.51 -12.41
CA SER A 183 20.97 2.09 -12.26
C SER A 183 19.65 1.35 -12.29
N LYS A 184 19.61 0.17 -12.90
CA LYS A 184 18.46 -0.76 -12.83
C LYS A 184 18.10 -1.19 -11.38
N ARG A 185 18.60 -0.51 -10.35
CA ARG A 185 18.30 -0.76 -8.94
C ARG A 185 16.86 -0.34 -8.66
N VAL A 186 16.11 -1.26 -8.08
CA VAL A 186 14.78 -1.01 -7.56
C VAL A 186 14.94 -0.34 -6.20
N VAL A 187 14.34 0.84 -6.02
CA VAL A 187 14.17 1.46 -4.70
C VAL A 187 12.87 0.92 -4.11
N LEU A 188 12.98 0.35 -2.92
CA LEU A 188 11.86 -0.20 -2.17
C LEU A 188 11.49 0.77 -1.03
N ILE A 189 10.22 1.06 -0.91
CA ILE A 189 9.64 1.84 0.19
C ILE A 189 8.60 0.94 0.86
N PRO A 190 8.99 0.22 1.93
CA PRO A 190 8.07 -0.64 2.66
C PRO A 190 7.18 0.18 3.61
N ASN A 191 6.06 -0.42 4.00
CA ASN A 191 5.12 0.13 5.00
C ASN A 191 4.66 1.55 4.68
N LEU A 192 4.55 1.90 3.40
CA LEU A 192 3.85 3.11 3.00
C LEU A 192 2.36 2.87 3.24
N ASP A 193 1.86 3.33 4.38
CA ASP A 193 0.51 3.05 4.84
C ASP A 193 -0.52 3.86 4.05
N GLY A 194 -0.16 5.10 3.67
CA GLY A 194 -1.05 6.04 3.03
C GLY A 194 -0.44 6.79 1.84
N LEU A 195 -1.23 7.02 0.79
CA LEU A 195 -0.88 7.88 -0.34
C LEU A 195 -1.89 9.03 -0.47
N ILE A 196 -1.46 10.24 -0.14
CA ILE A 196 -2.26 11.45 -0.33
C ILE A 196 -2.09 11.90 -1.78
N ILE A 197 -3.16 11.79 -2.55
CA ILE A 197 -3.21 12.22 -3.94
C ILE A 197 -3.75 13.63 -3.98
N VAL A 198 -2.85 14.61 -4.07
CA VAL A 198 -3.20 16.02 -4.11
C VAL A 198 -3.53 16.44 -5.54
N SER A 199 -4.76 16.91 -5.73
CA SER A 199 -5.23 17.57 -6.94
C SER A 199 -5.60 19.01 -6.61
N SER A 200 -5.28 19.94 -7.51
CA SER A 200 -5.70 21.33 -7.37
C SER A 200 -7.02 21.55 -8.10
N VAL A 201 -7.89 22.37 -7.54
CA VAL A 201 -9.20 22.69 -8.12
C VAL A 201 -9.14 23.75 -9.22
N LYS A 202 -8.00 24.44 -9.39
CA LYS A 202 -7.84 25.51 -10.39
C LYS A 202 -6.54 25.44 -11.20
N GLU A 203 -5.38 25.57 -10.53
CA GLU A 203 -4.08 25.64 -11.20
C GLU A 203 -3.04 24.65 -10.64
N PRO A 204 -2.73 23.54 -11.33
CA PRO A 204 -3.42 23.03 -12.52
C PRO A 204 -4.84 22.54 -12.17
N PRO A 205 -5.75 22.43 -13.17
CA PRO A 205 -7.08 21.86 -12.96
C PRO A 205 -6.99 20.36 -12.66
N ILE A 206 -8.10 19.80 -12.19
CA ILE A 206 -8.19 18.39 -11.83
C ILE A 206 -7.99 17.53 -13.09
N TRP A 207 -6.85 16.86 -13.17
CA TRP A 207 -6.58 15.92 -14.25
C TRP A 207 -7.04 14.52 -13.85
N GLN A 208 -8.32 14.23 -14.10
CA GLN A 208 -9.01 12.99 -13.69
C GLN A 208 -8.24 11.71 -14.04
N ARG A 209 -7.75 11.59 -15.29
CA ARG A 209 -6.96 10.42 -15.72
C ARG A 209 -5.70 10.23 -14.89
N MET A 210 -5.05 11.32 -14.49
CA MET A 210 -3.84 11.25 -13.70
C MET A 210 -4.21 10.84 -12.24
N LEU A 211 -5.28 11.42 -11.67
CA LEU A 211 -5.82 10.99 -10.38
C LEU A 211 -6.12 9.47 -10.38
N ASP A 212 -6.84 8.98 -11.39
CA ASP A 212 -7.17 7.56 -11.55
C ASP A 212 -5.92 6.67 -11.63
N ARG A 213 -4.86 7.15 -12.31
CA ARG A 213 -3.57 6.45 -12.38
C ARG A 213 -2.93 6.27 -11.01
N PHE A 214 -2.96 7.29 -10.15
CA PHE A 214 -2.43 7.15 -8.80
C PHE A 214 -3.28 6.26 -7.91
N LEU A 215 -4.61 6.30 -8.05
CA LEU A 215 -5.51 5.39 -7.35
C LEU A 215 -5.21 3.93 -7.70
N VAL A 216 -5.09 3.61 -8.99
CA VAL A 216 -4.73 2.27 -9.45
C VAL A 216 -3.39 1.81 -8.88
N ILE A 217 -2.39 2.69 -8.82
CA ILE A 217 -1.07 2.33 -8.31
C ILE A 217 -1.09 2.14 -6.79
N ALA A 218 -1.86 2.95 -6.05
CA ALA A 218 -2.07 2.77 -4.62
C ALA A 218 -2.75 1.43 -4.33
N GLU A 219 -3.84 1.14 -5.06
CA GLU A 219 -4.56 -0.12 -5.00
C GLU A 219 -3.64 -1.31 -5.29
N ALA A 220 -2.87 -1.25 -6.38
CA ALA A 220 -1.94 -2.31 -6.74
C ALA A 220 -0.83 -2.52 -5.70
N SER A 221 -0.41 -1.45 -5.02
CA SER A 221 0.66 -1.48 -4.03
C SER A 221 0.19 -1.78 -2.60
N GLY A 222 -1.13 -1.91 -2.38
CA GLY A 222 -1.70 -2.10 -1.05
C GLY A 222 -1.57 -0.87 -0.14
N ILE A 223 -1.55 0.32 -0.72
CA ILE A 223 -1.42 1.60 -0.01
C ILE A 223 -2.82 2.23 0.06
N GLU A 224 -3.24 2.71 1.23
CA GLU A 224 -4.55 3.41 1.37
C GLU A 224 -4.49 4.77 0.64
N PRO A 225 -5.26 4.99 -0.43
CA PRO A 225 -5.30 6.29 -1.08
C PRO A 225 -6.21 7.25 -0.32
N LEU A 226 -5.79 8.51 -0.25
CA LEU A 226 -6.63 9.64 0.16
C LEU A 226 -6.63 10.67 -0.97
N VAL A 227 -7.81 10.98 -1.51
CA VAL A 227 -7.93 12.04 -2.53
C VAL A 227 -8.03 13.39 -1.82
N CYS A 228 -7.12 14.30 -2.13
CA CYS A 228 -7.07 15.62 -1.51
C CYS A 228 -7.29 16.71 -2.58
N PHE A 229 -8.45 17.37 -2.54
CA PHE A 229 -8.77 18.49 -3.41
C PHE A 229 -8.34 19.80 -2.76
N ASN A 230 -7.23 20.35 -3.23
CA ASN A 230 -6.58 21.52 -2.65
C ASN A 230 -6.87 22.82 -3.43
N LYS A 231 -6.62 23.96 -2.78
CA LYS A 231 -6.78 25.33 -3.30
C LYS A 231 -8.23 25.78 -3.47
N ILE A 232 -9.14 25.29 -2.63
CA ILE A 232 -10.56 25.69 -2.65
C ILE A 232 -10.78 27.18 -2.39
N ASP A 233 -9.81 27.86 -1.79
CA ASP A 233 -9.78 29.32 -1.65
C ASP A 233 -9.82 30.05 -3.00
N MET A 234 -9.53 29.36 -4.11
CA MET A 234 -9.57 29.94 -5.45
C MET A 234 -10.90 29.74 -6.19
N LEU A 235 -11.87 29.07 -5.55
CA LEU A 235 -13.18 28.79 -6.13
C LEU A 235 -14.21 29.82 -5.68
N GLU A 236 -14.95 30.35 -6.65
CA GLU A 236 -16.16 31.12 -6.40
C GLU A 236 -17.38 30.20 -6.19
N ASN A 237 -17.36 29.02 -6.81
CA ASN A 237 -18.39 27.99 -6.71
C ASN A 237 -17.74 26.60 -6.47
N ARG A 238 -18.24 25.87 -5.47
CA ARG A 238 -17.73 24.54 -5.06
C ARG A 238 -18.42 23.36 -5.76
N SER A 239 -19.50 23.59 -6.53
CA SER A 239 -20.34 22.53 -7.10
C SER A 239 -19.59 21.47 -7.90
N GLU A 240 -18.56 21.87 -8.65
CA GLU A 240 -17.73 20.93 -9.43
C GLU A 240 -16.93 19.99 -8.51
N VAL A 241 -16.28 20.55 -7.48
CA VAL A 241 -15.46 19.80 -6.53
C VAL A 241 -16.32 18.91 -5.65
N ASP A 242 -17.47 19.39 -5.22
CA ASP A 242 -18.42 18.60 -4.43
C ASP A 242 -18.95 17.42 -5.23
N SER A 243 -19.25 17.62 -6.52
CA SER A 243 -19.67 16.54 -7.43
C SER A 243 -18.57 15.49 -7.63
N MET A 244 -17.32 15.93 -7.80
CA MET A 244 -16.17 15.03 -7.93
C MET A 244 -15.88 14.27 -6.63
N THR A 245 -16.00 14.96 -5.49
CA THR A 245 -15.88 14.38 -4.14
C THR A 245 -16.90 13.27 -3.96
N ALA A 246 -18.19 13.57 -4.16
CA ALA A 246 -19.26 12.59 -4.05
C ALA A 246 -19.07 11.38 -4.98
N LEU A 247 -18.52 11.59 -6.19
CA LEU A 247 -18.22 10.51 -7.11
C LEU A 247 -17.15 9.56 -6.57
N TYR A 248 -16.03 10.08 -6.06
CA TYR A 248 -14.94 9.26 -5.53
C TYR A 248 -15.33 8.58 -4.20
N GLU A 249 -16.13 9.24 -3.36
CA GLU A 249 -16.68 8.65 -2.14
C GLU A 249 -17.67 7.53 -2.42
N LYS A 250 -18.54 7.71 -3.42
CA LYS A 250 -19.50 6.68 -3.85
C LYS A 250 -18.82 5.38 -4.28
N ILE A 251 -17.61 5.46 -4.83
CA ILE A 251 -16.83 4.27 -5.24
C ILE A 251 -15.87 3.78 -4.14
N GLY A 252 -15.96 4.34 -2.94
CA GLY A 252 -15.29 3.83 -1.73
C GLY A 252 -14.00 4.55 -1.34
N TYR A 253 -13.57 5.59 -2.07
CA TYR A 253 -12.38 6.36 -1.70
C TYR A 253 -12.68 7.43 -0.66
N ARG A 254 -11.77 7.63 0.28
CA ARG A 254 -11.83 8.79 1.17
C ARG A 254 -11.38 10.04 0.42
N THR A 255 -12.07 11.14 0.66
CA THR A 255 -11.72 12.44 0.12
C THR A 255 -11.60 13.48 1.24
N ILE A 256 -10.72 14.46 1.05
CA ILE A 256 -10.65 15.65 1.90
C ILE A 256 -10.49 16.87 1.00
N ILE A 257 -11.25 17.91 1.30
CA ILE A 257 -11.19 19.20 0.63
C ILE A 257 -10.35 20.15 1.49
N THR A 258 -9.34 20.80 0.90
CA THR A 258 -8.36 21.60 1.66
C THR A 258 -8.05 22.96 1.04
N SER A 259 -7.63 23.89 1.89
CA SER A 259 -6.85 25.06 1.48
C SER A 259 -5.63 25.21 2.36
N ALA A 260 -4.45 25.09 1.76
CA ALA A 260 -3.21 25.41 2.45
C ALA A 260 -3.09 26.90 2.82
N THR A 261 -3.88 27.78 2.16
CA THR A 261 -3.88 29.23 2.40
C THR A 261 -4.74 29.60 3.61
N THR A 262 -5.98 29.08 3.67
CA THR A 262 -6.94 29.42 4.74
C THR A 262 -6.84 28.47 5.94
N GLY A 263 -6.23 27.30 5.76
CA GLY A 263 -6.15 26.25 6.80
C GLY A 263 -7.33 25.28 6.79
N GLU A 264 -8.32 25.47 5.91
CA GLU A 264 -9.47 24.56 5.79
C GLU A 264 -9.02 23.13 5.45
N GLY A 265 -9.58 22.13 6.14
CA GLY A 265 -9.30 20.71 5.96
C GLY A 265 -7.92 20.24 6.45
N ILE A 266 -7.08 21.12 7.02
CA ILE A 266 -5.75 20.75 7.51
C ILE A 266 -5.83 19.85 8.75
N GLU A 267 -6.80 20.07 9.63
CA GLU A 267 -6.95 19.26 10.84
C GLU A 267 -7.42 17.83 10.50
N ASP A 268 -8.38 17.70 9.57
CA ASP A 268 -8.81 16.38 9.06
C ASP A 268 -7.64 15.62 8.42
N LEU A 269 -6.78 16.33 7.70
CA LEU A 269 -5.57 15.76 7.12
C LEU A 269 -4.59 15.27 8.20
N LYS A 270 -4.41 16.00 9.30
CA LYS A 270 -3.59 15.54 10.44
C LYS A 270 -4.16 14.30 11.10
N VAL A 271 -5.47 14.27 11.32
CA VAL A 271 -6.17 13.09 11.90
C VAL A 271 -5.93 11.87 11.02
N TRP A 272 -6.05 12.00 9.69
CA TRP A 272 -5.81 10.89 8.77
C TRP A 272 -4.34 10.45 8.73
N LEU A 273 -3.39 11.38 8.84
CA LEU A 273 -1.94 11.12 8.84
C LEU A 273 -1.43 10.45 10.12
N LYS A 274 -2.15 10.62 11.25
CA LYS A 274 -1.68 10.21 12.57
C LYS A 274 -1.34 8.71 12.60
N GLY A 275 -0.10 8.41 13.01
CA GLY A 275 0.40 7.04 13.17
C GLY A 275 0.68 6.29 11.86
N LYS A 276 0.53 6.93 10.69
CA LYS A 276 0.80 6.34 9.38
C LYS A 276 2.16 6.80 8.85
N ILE A 277 2.83 5.95 8.08
CA ILE A 277 3.87 6.40 7.15
C ILE A 277 3.15 6.74 5.85
N SER A 278 3.12 8.03 5.50
CA SER A 278 2.38 8.52 4.34
C SER A 278 3.28 9.21 3.34
N ALA A 279 2.84 9.30 2.09
CA ALA A 279 3.51 10.10 1.08
C ALA A 279 2.53 10.92 0.27
N LEU A 280 3.02 12.00 -0.34
CA LEU A 280 2.20 12.87 -1.20
C LEU A 280 2.55 12.64 -2.66
N SER A 281 1.52 12.50 -3.49
CA SER A 281 1.63 12.53 -4.95
C SER A 281 0.66 13.55 -5.55
N GLY A 282 0.89 13.93 -6.80
CA GLY A 282 0.17 15.02 -7.46
C GLY A 282 1.03 15.72 -8.50
N LEU A 283 0.40 16.39 -9.46
CA LEU A 283 1.10 17.22 -10.47
C LEU A 283 1.94 18.31 -9.81
N SER A 284 2.91 18.86 -10.54
CA SER A 284 3.61 20.07 -10.09
C SER A 284 2.60 21.22 -9.94
N GLY A 285 2.79 22.08 -8.93
CA GLY A 285 1.92 23.25 -8.72
C GLY A 285 0.62 23.00 -7.93
N VAL A 286 0.18 21.75 -7.69
CA VAL A 286 -1.08 21.45 -6.96
C VAL A 286 -1.06 21.83 -5.46
N GLY A 287 0.10 22.21 -4.92
CA GLY A 287 0.22 22.68 -3.53
C GLY A 287 0.70 21.66 -2.50
N LYS A 288 1.28 20.52 -2.91
CA LYS A 288 1.83 19.48 -1.98
C LYS A 288 2.75 20.06 -0.89
N SER A 289 3.72 20.89 -1.28
CA SER A 289 4.67 21.48 -0.32
C SER A 289 3.99 22.49 0.60
N SER A 290 3.04 23.28 0.08
CA SER A 290 2.25 24.20 0.90
C SER A 290 1.39 23.45 1.93
N LEU A 291 0.74 22.35 1.53
CA LEU A 291 -0.01 21.49 2.44
C LEU A 291 0.88 20.88 3.52
N LEU A 292 2.06 20.37 3.16
CA LEU A 292 3.00 19.81 4.14
C LEU A 292 3.46 20.86 5.16
N ASN A 293 3.73 22.09 4.71
CA ASN A 293 4.08 23.18 5.61
C ASN A 293 2.91 23.63 6.50
N ALA A 294 1.68 23.56 6.01
CA ALA A 294 0.48 23.86 6.80
C ALA A 294 0.19 22.77 7.85
N VAL A 295 0.40 21.50 7.49
CA VAL A 295 0.26 20.34 8.40
C VAL A 295 1.32 20.35 9.49
N GLN A 296 2.58 20.59 9.11
CA GLN A 296 3.73 20.60 10.01
C GLN A 296 4.61 21.82 9.70
N PRO A 297 4.40 22.93 10.41
CA PRO A 297 5.27 24.10 10.31
C PRO A 297 6.74 23.72 10.58
N GLY A 298 7.66 24.28 9.81
CA GLY A 298 9.09 24.02 9.99
C GLY A 298 9.61 22.71 9.36
N LEU A 299 8.75 21.92 8.71
CA LEU A 299 9.21 20.84 7.83
C LEU A 299 9.97 21.46 6.64
N LYS A 300 11.30 21.62 6.76
CA LYS A 300 12.16 22.21 5.72
C LYS A 300 12.37 21.24 4.54
N LEU A 301 11.28 20.75 3.95
CA LEU A 301 11.32 20.09 2.66
C LEU A 301 11.87 21.10 1.66
N LYS A 302 12.91 20.71 0.90
CA LYS A 302 13.47 21.57 -0.13
C LYS A 302 12.38 21.92 -1.14
N THR A 303 11.80 23.11 -1.02
CA THR A 303 10.99 23.74 -2.05
C THR A 303 11.94 24.15 -3.17
N ASN A 304 12.46 23.18 -3.92
CA ASN A 304 13.19 23.49 -5.14
C ASN A 304 12.16 24.05 -6.11
N LYS A 305 12.07 25.39 -6.18
CA LYS A 305 11.55 26.09 -7.35
C LYS A 305 12.24 25.46 -8.56
N VAL A 306 11.44 24.96 -9.50
CA VAL A 306 11.95 24.37 -10.74
C VAL A 306 12.79 25.45 -11.44
N ASN A 307 14.11 25.28 -11.46
CA ASN A 307 15.00 26.19 -12.17
C ASN A 307 14.85 25.89 -13.67
N PRO A 308 14.28 26.79 -14.50
CA PRO A 308 13.93 26.48 -15.89
C PRO A 308 15.13 26.27 -16.82
N ARG A 309 16.35 26.63 -16.39
CA ARG A 309 17.54 26.70 -17.24
C ARG A 309 18.49 25.50 -17.15
N ARG A 310 18.19 24.48 -16.34
CA ARG A 310 18.96 23.24 -16.30
C ARG A 310 17.99 22.08 -16.36
N GLY A 311 17.94 21.40 -17.50
CA GLY A 311 17.25 20.10 -17.64
C GLY A 311 17.59 19.23 -16.44
N GLY A 312 16.59 18.97 -15.60
CA GLY A 312 16.77 18.45 -14.25
C GLY A 312 17.36 17.05 -14.28
N ARG A 313 18.67 16.95 -14.04
CA ARG A 313 19.32 15.68 -13.73
C ARG A 313 18.75 15.18 -12.41
N HIS A 314 17.77 14.28 -12.47
CA HIS A 314 17.19 13.63 -11.31
C HIS A 314 18.19 12.63 -10.71
N THR A 315 19.08 13.13 -9.86
CA THR A 315 20.04 12.29 -9.13
C THR A 315 19.28 11.50 -8.05
N THR A 316 19.57 10.20 -7.95
CA THR A 316 18.96 9.20 -7.07
C THR A 316 19.09 9.55 -5.58
N VAL A 317 18.23 10.42 -5.04
CA VAL A 317 18.23 10.71 -3.59
C VAL A 317 17.50 9.58 -2.86
N ALA A 318 18.11 9.06 -1.80
CA ALA A 318 17.52 8.05 -0.91
C ALA A 318 16.19 8.55 -0.33
N THR A 319 15.27 7.62 -0.04
CA THR A 319 14.03 7.92 0.69
C THR A 319 14.37 8.53 2.05
N GLN A 320 13.72 9.65 2.38
CA GLN A 320 13.82 10.29 3.70
C GLN A 320 12.47 10.24 4.39
N LEU A 321 12.45 9.94 5.68
CA LEU A 321 11.26 10.05 6.52
C LEU A 321 11.36 11.28 7.41
N TYR A 322 10.26 12.01 7.50
CA TYR A 322 10.08 13.15 8.38
C TYR A 322 9.04 12.79 9.43
N SER A 323 9.39 12.90 10.71
CA SER A 323 8.46 12.70 11.81
C SER A 323 7.48 13.86 11.90
N LEU A 324 6.22 13.58 12.21
CA LEU A 324 5.19 14.58 12.49
C LEU A 324 5.03 14.74 14.01
N ASP A 325 4.85 15.97 14.51
CA ASP A 325 4.81 16.23 15.95
C ASP A 325 3.59 15.59 16.63
N PHE A 326 2.51 15.38 15.88
CA PHE A 326 1.30 14.70 16.33
C PHE A 326 1.33 13.18 16.10
N GLY A 327 2.47 12.64 15.66
CA GLY A 327 2.69 11.22 15.38
C GLY A 327 2.43 10.83 13.93
N GLY A 328 3.20 9.85 13.43
CA GLY A 328 3.23 9.47 12.01
C GLY A 328 4.46 10.03 11.29
N PHE A 329 4.58 9.70 10.01
CA PHE A 329 5.74 10.03 9.20
C PHE A 329 5.34 10.44 7.78
N ILE A 330 6.07 11.40 7.21
CA ILE A 330 6.01 11.73 5.79
C ILE A 330 7.24 11.18 5.09
N ALA A 331 7.02 10.32 4.09
CA ALA A 331 8.06 9.84 3.20
C ALA A 331 8.25 10.81 2.03
N ASP A 332 9.41 11.48 1.99
CA ASP A 332 9.87 12.16 0.79
C ASP A 332 10.64 11.18 -0.08
N THR A 333 9.98 10.74 -1.14
CA THR A 333 10.57 9.82 -2.11
C THR A 333 10.62 10.55 -3.44
N PRO A 334 11.81 10.95 -3.91
CA PRO A 334 11.94 11.62 -5.21
C PRO A 334 11.69 10.61 -6.34
N GLY A 335 10.42 10.28 -6.61
CA GLY A 335 9.98 9.24 -7.55
C GLY A 335 8.48 8.99 -7.58
N LEU A 336 7.74 9.29 -6.51
CA LEU A 336 6.26 9.30 -6.54
C LEU A 336 5.70 10.32 -7.55
N ARG A 337 6.53 11.24 -8.05
CA ARG A 337 6.18 12.19 -9.12
C ARG A 337 6.13 11.54 -10.50
N GLU A 338 6.80 10.41 -10.70
CA GLU A 338 6.91 9.68 -11.98
C GLU A 338 6.41 8.24 -11.78
N LEU A 339 5.12 8.11 -11.41
CA LEU A 339 4.51 6.80 -11.21
C LEU A 339 4.13 6.18 -12.56
N HIS A 340 4.68 5.00 -12.84
CA HIS A 340 4.19 4.15 -13.92
C HIS A 340 3.56 2.89 -13.34
N PHE A 341 2.73 2.24 -14.14
CA PHE A 341 2.10 0.94 -13.87
C PHE A 341 3.13 -0.21 -13.88
N TRP A 342 4.31 0.01 -13.28
CA TRP A 342 5.35 -1.00 -13.17
C TRP A 342 4.79 -2.20 -12.42
N ASP A 343 4.97 -3.40 -12.98
CA ASP A 343 4.49 -4.67 -12.44
C ASP A 343 2.95 -4.83 -12.34
N ILE A 344 2.17 -3.94 -12.97
CA ILE A 344 0.71 -4.11 -13.08
C ILE A 344 0.39 -4.74 -14.44
N GLU A 345 -0.04 -6.00 -14.43
CA GLU A 345 -0.49 -6.67 -15.64
C GLU A 345 -1.82 -6.07 -16.13
N SER A 346 -1.91 -5.69 -17.42
CA SER A 346 -3.11 -5.07 -18.00
C SER A 346 -4.39 -5.90 -17.81
N ARG A 347 -4.27 -7.23 -17.77
CA ARG A 347 -5.39 -8.16 -17.51
C ARG A 347 -5.96 -8.08 -16.08
N LEU A 348 -5.25 -7.43 -15.16
CA LEU A 348 -5.66 -7.23 -13.77
C LEU A 348 -6.16 -5.80 -13.55
N MET A 349 -6.19 -4.95 -14.59
CA MET A 349 -6.48 -3.52 -14.44
C MET A 349 -7.83 -3.25 -13.79
N ASP A 350 -8.83 -4.06 -14.12
CA ASP A 350 -10.20 -3.98 -13.58
C ASP A 350 -10.26 -4.18 -12.06
N ARG A 351 -9.32 -4.95 -11.49
CA ARG A 351 -9.19 -5.17 -10.04
C ARG A 351 -8.83 -3.92 -9.27
N TYR A 352 -8.23 -2.95 -9.93
CA TYR A 352 -7.77 -1.70 -9.32
C TYR A 352 -8.75 -0.54 -9.52
N PHE A 353 -9.94 -0.83 -10.05
CA PHE A 353 -11.09 0.07 -10.09
C PHE A 353 -12.19 -0.54 -9.20
N PRO A 354 -12.43 -0.06 -7.97
CA PRO A 354 -13.38 -0.68 -7.04
C PRO A 354 -14.78 -0.91 -7.63
N GLU A 355 -15.27 0.06 -8.41
CA GLU A 355 -16.55 0.01 -9.08
C GLU A 355 -16.62 -1.03 -10.22
N MET A 356 -15.48 -1.40 -10.81
CA MET A 356 -15.40 -2.46 -11.82
C MET A 356 -15.18 -3.81 -11.16
N ASN A 357 -14.25 -3.87 -10.21
CA ASN A 357 -13.89 -5.08 -9.46
C ASN A 357 -15.12 -5.75 -8.83
N SER A 358 -16.00 -4.95 -8.21
CA SER A 358 -17.26 -5.40 -7.59
C SER A 358 -18.31 -5.97 -8.56
N ARG A 359 -18.11 -5.85 -9.88
CA ARG A 359 -19.10 -6.26 -10.91
C ARG A 359 -18.63 -7.40 -11.78
N ARG A 360 -17.40 -7.90 -11.60
CA ARG A 360 -16.80 -8.89 -12.49
C ARG A 360 -17.50 -10.23 -12.44
N GLU A 361 -17.94 -10.66 -11.26
CA GLU A 361 -18.73 -11.89 -11.04
C GLU A 361 -20.07 -11.88 -11.77
N HIS A 362 -20.58 -10.69 -12.09
CA HIS A 362 -21.84 -10.52 -12.80
C HIS A 362 -21.68 -10.47 -14.32
N CYS A 363 -20.46 -10.56 -14.84
CA CYS A 363 -20.23 -10.70 -16.28
C CYS A 363 -20.61 -12.10 -16.76
N MET A 364 -21.31 -12.19 -17.89
CA MET A 364 -21.71 -13.47 -18.48
C MET A 364 -20.53 -14.33 -18.97
N LYS A 365 -19.34 -13.72 -19.15
CA LYS A 365 -18.13 -14.40 -19.66
C LYS A 365 -17.05 -14.43 -18.57
N ASP A 366 -16.49 -15.61 -18.32
CA ASP A 366 -15.41 -15.85 -17.34
C ASP A 366 -14.12 -15.03 -17.57
N HIS A 367 -13.88 -14.58 -18.81
CA HIS A 367 -12.70 -13.82 -19.21
C HIS A 367 -13.10 -12.49 -19.87
N CYS A 368 -14.05 -11.78 -19.27
CA CYS A 368 -14.49 -10.48 -19.76
C CYS A 368 -13.39 -9.42 -19.59
N THR A 369 -12.98 -8.78 -20.67
CA THR A 369 -12.08 -7.61 -20.69
C THR A 369 -12.84 -6.29 -20.49
N HIS A 370 -14.16 -6.35 -20.39
CA HIS A 370 -15.07 -5.21 -20.26
C HIS A 370 -15.02 -4.22 -21.42
N THR A 371 -14.55 -4.63 -22.60
CA THR A 371 -14.41 -3.74 -23.76
C THR A 371 -15.44 -4.01 -24.85
N ARG A 372 -15.57 -5.28 -25.28
CA ARG A 372 -16.35 -5.68 -26.47
C ARG A 372 -17.43 -6.71 -26.17
N GLU A 373 -17.34 -7.38 -25.03
CA GLU A 373 -18.16 -8.53 -24.68
C GLU A 373 -19.65 -8.16 -24.49
N GLU A 374 -20.52 -9.06 -24.94
CA GLU A 374 -21.96 -9.05 -24.64
C GLU A 374 -22.21 -9.60 -23.22
N GLY A 375 -23.25 -9.08 -22.54
CA GLY A 375 -23.55 -9.46 -21.15
C GLY A 375 -22.50 -9.00 -20.14
N CYS A 376 -21.77 -7.92 -20.43
CA CYS A 376 -20.77 -7.34 -19.54
C CYS A 376 -21.43 -6.40 -18.52
N ALA A 377 -21.44 -6.81 -17.25
CA ALA A 377 -22.02 -6.02 -16.16
C ALA A 377 -21.36 -4.64 -15.98
N VAL A 378 -20.06 -4.51 -16.27
CA VAL A 378 -19.35 -3.22 -16.26
C VAL A 378 -19.91 -2.28 -17.35
N LYS A 379 -20.14 -2.79 -18.56
CA LYS A 379 -20.72 -1.98 -19.66
C LYS A 379 -22.18 -1.63 -19.41
N ASP A 380 -22.94 -2.52 -18.77
CA ASP A 380 -24.33 -2.21 -18.41
C ASP A 380 -24.40 -1.18 -17.29
N ALA A 381 -23.51 -1.26 -16.30
CA ALA A 381 -23.36 -0.22 -15.27
C ALA A 381 -22.90 1.13 -15.88
N LEU A 382 -22.06 1.11 -16.92
CA LEU A 382 -21.70 2.32 -17.65
C LEU A 382 -22.92 2.96 -18.35
N LYS A 383 -23.81 2.16 -18.96
CA LYS A 383 -25.03 2.65 -19.62
C LYS A 383 -26.03 3.25 -18.62
N THR A 384 -26.17 2.65 -17.44
CA THR A 384 -27.12 3.08 -16.40
C THR A 384 -26.57 4.16 -15.47
N GLY A 385 -25.31 4.58 -15.64
CA GLY A 385 -24.66 5.59 -14.79
C GLY A 385 -24.12 5.05 -13.46
N GLY A 386 -24.08 3.73 -13.28
CA GLY A 386 -23.40 3.06 -12.17
C GLY A 386 -21.88 3.19 -12.21
N ILE A 387 -21.29 3.41 -13.40
CA ILE A 387 -19.87 3.73 -13.60
C ILE A 387 -19.75 5.02 -14.39
N SER A 388 -18.89 5.93 -13.90
CA SER A 388 -18.61 7.18 -14.61
C SER A 388 -17.90 6.94 -15.94
N LYS A 389 -18.29 7.69 -16.97
CA LYS A 389 -17.69 7.61 -18.31
C LYS A 389 -16.18 7.84 -18.31
N PHE A 390 -15.69 8.82 -17.54
CA PHE A 390 -14.25 9.12 -17.51
C PHE A 390 -13.45 8.00 -16.81
N ARG A 391 -14.01 7.39 -15.75
CA ARG A 391 -13.38 6.26 -15.05
C ARG A 391 -13.21 5.06 -15.99
N TYR A 392 -14.25 4.76 -16.78
CA TYR A 392 -14.19 3.73 -17.81
C TYR A 392 -13.17 4.07 -18.92
N GLN A 393 -13.09 5.33 -19.34
CA GLN A 393 -12.07 5.76 -20.29
C GLN A 393 -10.64 5.61 -19.74
N SER A 394 -10.41 5.97 -18.47
CA SER A 394 -9.13 5.75 -17.79
C SER A 394 -8.76 4.27 -17.79
N TYR A 395 -9.70 3.39 -17.42
CA TYR A 395 -9.50 1.94 -17.47
C TYR A 395 -9.07 1.45 -18.86
N CYS A 396 -9.84 1.80 -19.91
CA CYS A 396 -9.51 1.40 -21.28
C CYS A 396 -8.15 1.93 -21.75
N GLU A 397 -7.76 3.13 -21.32
CA GLU A 397 -6.46 3.71 -21.67
C GLU A 397 -5.32 2.99 -20.95
N PHE A 398 -5.51 2.57 -19.70
CA PHE A 398 -4.47 1.88 -18.93
C PHE A 398 -4.28 0.43 -19.35
N GLN A 399 -5.24 -0.15 -20.09
CA GLN A 399 -5.10 -1.49 -20.64
C GLN A 399 -4.22 -1.58 -21.90
N LYS A 400 -4.04 -0.45 -22.61
CA LYS A 400 -3.16 -0.36 -23.79
C LYS A 400 -1.70 -0.42 -23.37
#